data_AF-A0A6N1VDU6-F1
#
_entry.id   AF-A0A6N1VDU6-F1
#
_cell.length_a   1.000
_cell.length_b   1.000
_cell.length_c   1.000
_cell.angle_alpha   90.00
_cell.angle_beta   90.00
_cell.angle_gamma   90.00
#
_symmetry.space_group_name_H-M   'P 1'
#
loop_
_entity.id
_entity.type
_entity.pdbx_description
1 polymer ?
#
loop_
_entity_poly.entity_id
_entity_poly.type
_entity_poly.pdbx_seq_one_letter_code
_entity_poly.pdbx_strand_id
1 'polypeptide(L)' 'MTVKSKKGMIHNAFDAMVNARARQASSYVNGALLMLDDDTLKAYGYDRSELRRRPTAFYPF' A
#
# COMPACT_ATOMS: atom_id res chain seq x y z
N MET A 1 -8.77 -38.81 -10.96
CA MET A 1 -8.27 -37.48 -11.36
C MET A 1 -9.04 -36.41 -10.57
N THR A 2 -8.45 -35.89 -9.48
CA THR A 2 -9.10 -34.88 -8.63
C THR A 2 -9.04 -33.52 -9.31
N VAL A 3 -10.18 -33.03 -9.80
CA VAL A 3 -10.29 -31.69 -10.39
C VAL A 3 -10.06 -30.68 -9.27
N LYS A 4 -8.87 -30.07 -9.24
CA LYS A 4 -8.53 -28.98 -8.31
C LYS A 4 -9.53 -27.85 -8.58
N SER A 5 -10.42 -27.58 -7.62
CA SER A 5 -11.55 -26.67 -7.73
C SER A 5 -11.15 -25.31 -8.31
N LYS A 6 -11.61 -25.01 -9.52
CA LYS A 6 -11.43 -23.73 -10.22
C LYS A 6 -11.87 -22.51 -9.39
N LYS A 7 -12.77 -22.71 -8.41
CA LYS A 7 -13.24 -21.68 -7.47
C LYS A 7 -12.13 -21.09 -6.59
N GLY A 8 -11.15 -21.90 -6.15
CA GLY A 8 -10.05 -21.42 -5.30
C GLY A 8 -9.03 -20.56 -6.04
N MET A 9 -8.78 -20.87 -7.32
CA MET A 9 -7.83 -20.11 -8.14
C MET A 9 -8.31 -18.69 -8.47
N ILE A 10 -9.60 -18.51 -8.77
CA ILE A 10 -10.17 -17.19 -9.09
C ILE A 10 -10.24 -16.31 -7.84
N HIS A 11 -10.64 -16.87 -6.69
CA HIS A 11 -10.63 -16.14 -5.42
C HIS A 11 -9.22 -15.67 -5.05
N ASN A 12 -8.23 -16.55 -5.17
CA ASN A 12 -6.83 -16.20 -4.92
C ASN A 12 -6.30 -15.12 -5.87
N ALA A 13 -6.69 -15.15 -7.15
CA ALA A 13 -6.31 -14.12 -8.12
C ALA A 13 -6.95 -12.76 -7.80
N PHE A 14 -8.21 -12.76 -7.37
CA PHE A 14 -8.90 -11.54 -6.92
C PHE A 14 -8.26 -10.96 -5.66
N ASP A 15 -7.98 -11.78 -4.65
CA ASP A 15 -7.27 -11.36 -3.44
C ASP A 15 -5.87 -10.80 -3.77
N ALA A 16 -5.16 -11.43 -4.70
CA ALA A 16 -3.86 -10.93 -5.16
C ALA A 16 -3.99 -9.54 -5.82
N MET A 17 -5.03 -9.34 -6.65
CA MET A 17 -5.29 -8.05 -7.30
C MET A 17 -5.66 -6.97 -6.27
N VAL A 18 -6.54 -7.27 -5.33
CA VAL A 18 -6.94 -6.36 -4.26
C VAL A 18 -5.74 -5.97 -3.40
N ASN A 19 -4.93 -6.96 -2.99
CA ASN A 19 -3.70 -6.71 -2.23
C ASN A 19 -2.69 -5.86 -3.01
N ALA A 20 -2.53 -6.11 -4.31
CA ALA A 20 -1.68 -5.28 -5.16
C ALA A 20 -2.16 -3.83 -5.21
N ARG A 21 -3.48 -3.61 -5.33
CA ARG A 21 -4.07 -2.27 -5.33
C ARG A 21 -3.96 -1.58 -3.98
N ALA A 22 -4.17 -2.31 -2.89
CA ALA A 22 -3.98 -1.80 -1.53
C ALA A 22 -2.54 -1.31 -1.34
N ARG A 23 -1.54 -2.07 -1.79
CA ARG A 23 -0.12 -1.65 -1.75
C ARG A 23 0.13 -0.36 -2.53
N GLN A 24 -0.46 -0.21 -3.72
CA GLN A 24 -0.36 1.03 -4.49
C GLN A 24 -0.99 2.21 -3.76
N ALA A 25 -2.19 2.04 -3.20
CA ALA A 25 -2.87 3.08 -2.43
C ALA A 25 -2.07 3.49 -1.18
N SER A 26 -1.54 2.52 -0.42
CA SER A 26 -0.67 2.81 0.72
C SER A 26 0.58 3.56 0.31
N SER A 27 1.17 3.21 -0.84
CA SER A 27 2.37 3.90 -1.36
C SER A 27 2.07 5.34 -1.80
N TYR A 28 0.86 5.60 -2.32
CA TYR A 28 0.37 6.94 -2.64
C TYR A 28 0.17 7.80 -1.40
N VAL A 29 -0.56 7.26 -0.40
CA VAL A 29 -0.81 7.95 0.87
C VAL A 29 0.50 8.25 1.59
N ASN A 30 1.45 7.29 1.60
CA ASN A 30 2.75 7.49 2.19
C ASN A 30 3.53 8.64 1.50
N GLY A 31 3.46 8.73 0.17
CA GLY A 31 4.00 9.85 -0.59
C GLY A 31 3.39 11.19 -0.18
N ALA A 32 2.06 11.26 -0.08
CA ALA A 32 1.36 12.47 0.37
C ALA A 32 1.71 12.85 1.82
N LEU A 33 1.80 11.88 2.73
CA LEU A 33 2.23 12.11 4.11
C LEU A 33 3.66 12.68 4.18
N LEU A 34 4.58 12.20 3.32
CA LEU A 34 5.94 12.73 3.27
C LEU A 34 6.04 14.17 2.77
N MET A 35 5.00 14.72 2.13
CA MET A 35 4.93 16.13 1.75
C MET A 35 4.47 17.04 2.89
N LEU A 36 3.86 16.50 3.94
CA LEU A 36 3.46 17.26 5.13
C LEU A 36 4.67 17.58 6.00
N ASP A 37 4.61 18.68 6.76
CA ASP A 37 5.63 19.03 7.75
C ASP A 37 5.62 18.11 8.98
N ASP A 38 6.68 18.17 9.77
CA ASP A 38 6.87 17.29 10.93
C ASP A 38 5.86 17.58 12.06
N ASP A 39 5.41 18.83 12.24
CA ASP A 39 4.42 19.17 13.28
C ASP A 39 3.05 18.60 12.93
N THR A 40 2.64 18.72 11.66
CA THR A 40 1.42 18.10 11.15
C THR A 40 1.47 16.58 11.25
N LEU A 41 2.58 15.95 10.84
CA LEU A 41 2.75 14.51 10.95
C LEU A 41 2.63 14.03 12.41
N LYS A 42 3.29 14.73 13.33
CA LYS A 42 3.24 14.41 14.76
C LYS A 42 1.85 14.61 15.35
N ALA A 43 1.11 15.64 14.93
CA ALA A 43 -0.27 15.86 15.34
C ALA A 43 -1.19 14.70 14.93
N TYR A 44 -0.92 14.05 13.80
CA TYR A 44 -1.62 12.86 13.34
C TYR A 44 -1.00 11.54 13.82
N GLY A 45 0.04 11.58 14.66
CA GLY A 45 0.69 10.39 15.23
C GLY A 45 1.62 9.66 14.26
N TYR A 46 2.08 10.31 13.20
CA TYR A 46 3.06 9.76 12.26
C TYR A 46 4.47 10.23 12.59
N ASP A 47 5.43 9.31 12.46
CA ASP A 47 6.86 9.60 12.48
C ASP A 47 7.43 9.60 11.06
N ARG A 48 8.05 10.71 10.65
CA ARG A 48 8.61 10.86 9.30
C ARG A 48 9.71 9.82 9.01
N SER A 49 10.51 9.44 10.00
CA SER A 49 11.57 8.43 9.80
C SER A 49 10.97 7.05 9.50
N GLU A 50 9.82 6.71 10.11
CA GLU A 50 9.09 5.48 9.77
C GLU A 50 8.47 5.56 8.37
N LEU A 51 7.84 6.68 8.01
CA LEU A 51 7.24 6.86 6.69
C LEU A 51 8.28 6.76 5.56
N ARG A 52 9.50 7.25 5.78
CA ARG A 52 10.62 7.13 4.81
C ARG A 52 11.09 5.70 4.58
N ARG A 53 10.85 4.78 5.53
CA ARG A 53 11.18 3.35 5.38
C ARG A 53 10.07 2.57 4.67
N ARG A 54 8.85 3.12 4.60
CA ARG A 54 7.72 2.51 3.91
C ARG A 54 7.84 2.75 2.39
N PRO A 55 7.32 1.83 1.56
CA PRO A 55 7.29 2.05 0.12
C PRO A 55 6.51 3.32 -0.21
N THR A 56 7.06 4.13 -1.10
CA THR A 56 6.43 5.33 -1.65
C THR A 56 6.15 5.10 -3.13
N ALA A 57 5.05 5.65 -3.62
CA ALA A 57 4.82 5.70 -5.06
C ALA A 57 5.81 6.74 -5.62
N PHE A 58 6.79 6.29 -6.40
CA PHE A 58 7.67 7.20 -7.13
C PHE A 58 6.83 7.93 -8.19
N TYR A 59 6.67 9.23 -8.02
CA TYR A 59 6.10 10.12 -9.03
C TYR A 59 7.26 10.89 -9.68
N PRO A 60 7.54 10.69 -10.99
CA PRO A 60 8.57 11.43 -11.71
C PRO A 60 8.09 12.83 -12.13
N PHE A 61 7.62 13.64 -11.17
CA PHE A 61 7.38 15.06 -11.40
C PHE A 61 8.05 15.89 -10.31
#